data_AF-A0A952DYX7-F1
#
_entry.id   AF-A0A952DYX7-F1
#
_cell.length_a   1.000
_cell.length_b   1.000
_cell.length_c   1.000
_cell.angle_alpha   90.00
_cell.angle_beta   90.00
_cell.angle_gamma   90.00
#
_symmetry.space_group_name_H-M   'P 1'
#
loop_
_entity.id
_entity.type
_entity.pdbx_description
1 polymer ?
#
loop_
_entity_poly.entity_id
_entity_poly.type
_entity_poly.pdbx_seq_one_letter_code
_entity_poly.pdbx_strand_id
1 'polypeptide(L)'
;MFYKEVDKRSREMMTAFLKKHFRYHTMNSWNRSTSYANCIKLHQFDKPDDIDSDTWWEMLWISEWQEKLSELLEDFSRKYNWQWQAGINGRSGGYVVLYRGGIKPSGYKSYCIHCGQKNYQAVPEGEIGICGRCDAKARVNFEQTHMQVFTWPGKDVDMYEDFEDWTLSELRERVEMVQEYDRLCDDIVAAYYHTCRNYLITEEEILVPKTIKVLEPVT
;
A
#
# COMPACT_ATOMS: atom_id res chain seq x y z
N MET A 1 -3.80 7.69 18.78
CA MET A 1 -2.39 7.53 18.38
C MET A 1 -1.96 6.09 18.61
N PHE A 2 -1.44 5.48 17.56
CA PHE A 2 -0.98 4.10 17.51
C PHE A 2 0.42 3.96 18.11
N TYR A 3 1.34 4.87 17.78
CA TYR A 3 2.72 4.82 18.28
C TYR A 3 2.78 4.75 19.80
N LYS A 4 3.64 3.85 20.31
CA LYS A 4 3.99 3.73 21.72
C LYS A 4 5.50 3.79 21.88
N GLU A 5 5.96 4.64 22.80
CA GLU A 5 7.35 4.60 23.24
C GLU A 5 7.59 3.34 24.10
N VAL A 6 8.73 2.68 23.88
CA VAL A 6 9.09 1.41 24.54
C VAL A 6 10.55 1.51 24.97
N ASP A 7 10.86 1.14 26.22
CA ASP A 7 12.25 1.04 26.67
C ASP A 7 12.96 -0.17 26.05
N LYS A 8 13.73 0.12 25.00
CA LYS A 8 14.52 -0.84 24.22
C LYS A 8 15.72 -1.44 24.96
N ARG A 9 15.94 -1.07 26.24
CA ARG A 9 16.91 -1.72 27.12
C ARG A 9 16.31 -2.91 27.88
N SER A 10 14.99 -2.94 28.04
CA SER A 10 14.27 -4.01 28.74
C SER A 10 13.72 -5.03 27.74
N ARG A 11 14.22 -6.26 27.80
CA ARG A 11 13.65 -7.40 27.05
C ARG A 11 12.17 -7.56 27.36
N GLU A 12 11.81 -7.51 28.63
CA GLU A 12 10.43 -7.67 29.09
C GLU A 12 9.50 -6.67 28.41
N MET A 13 9.89 -5.40 28.36
CA MET A 13 9.09 -4.34 27.72
C MET A 13 8.98 -4.53 26.21
N MET A 14 10.08 -4.87 25.53
CA MET A 14 10.08 -5.14 24.10
C MET A 14 9.20 -6.34 23.73
N THR A 15 9.38 -7.46 24.42
CA THR A 15 8.58 -8.67 24.21
C THR A 15 7.10 -8.42 24.55
N ALA A 16 6.80 -7.69 25.62
CA ALA A 16 5.43 -7.35 25.99
C ALA A 16 4.76 -6.47 24.92
N PHE A 17 5.47 -5.49 24.38
CA PHE A 17 4.97 -4.64 23.28
C PHE A 17 4.62 -5.48 22.05
N LEU A 18 5.53 -6.34 21.58
CA LEU A 18 5.31 -7.18 20.40
C LEU A 18 4.17 -8.18 20.61
N LYS A 19 4.15 -8.90 21.74
CA LYS A 19 3.13 -9.92 22.03
C LYS A 19 1.72 -9.35 22.21
N LYS A 20 1.59 -8.15 22.76
CA LYS A 20 0.30 -7.51 23.05
C LYS A 20 -0.20 -6.60 21.94
N HIS A 21 0.62 -6.35 20.92
CA HIS A 21 0.21 -5.53 19.78
C HIS A 21 -1.04 -6.11 19.11
N PHE A 22 -1.97 -5.26 18.68
CA PHE A 22 -3.17 -5.71 17.98
C PHE A 22 -2.79 -6.45 16.70
N ARG A 23 -3.57 -7.49 16.36
CA ARG A 23 -3.31 -8.34 15.21
C ARG A 23 -4.56 -8.52 14.37
N TYR A 24 -4.38 -8.57 13.06
CA TYR A 24 -5.46 -8.84 12.12
C TYR A 24 -5.03 -9.90 11.11
N HIS A 25 -6.01 -10.55 10.48
CA HIS A 25 -5.76 -11.58 9.48
C HIS A 25 -4.97 -11.03 8.31
N THR A 26 -3.97 -11.78 7.82
CA THR A 26 -3.15 -11.40 6.66
C THR A 26 -3.85 -11.68 5.32
N MET A 27 -5.01 -12.31 5.35
CA MET A 27 -5.98 -12.38 4.24
C MET A 27 -7.39 -12.29 4.81
N ASN A 28 -7.81 -13.30 5.54
CA ASN A 28 -9.14 -13.44 6.13
C ASN A 28 -9.10 -14.49 7.24
N SER A 29 -10.22 -14.70 7.94
CA SER A 29 -10.24 -15.61 9.09
C SER A 29 -9.94 -17.08 8.75
N TRP A 30 -10.24 -17.55 7.53
CA TRP A 30 -9.99 -18.96 7.18
C TRP A 30 -8.51 -19.27 7.02
N ASN A 31 -7.64 -18.29 6.78
CA ASN A 31 -6.21 -18.51 6.60
C ASN A 31 -5.45 -18.79 7.92
N ARG A 32 -6.08 -18.53 9.08
CA ARG A 32 -5.51 -18.68 10.44
C ARG A 32 -4.12 -18.04 10.62
N SER A 33 -3.83 -17.00 9.86
CA SER A 33 -2.57 -16.27 9.87
C SER A 33 -2.84 -14.80 10.17
N THR A 34 -2.14 -14.25 11.17
CA THR A 34 -2.28 -12.85 11.58
C THR A 34 -0.94 -12.15 11.60
N SER A 35 -0.97 -10.83 11.46
CA SER A 35 0.19 -9.95 11.57
C SER A 35 -0.16 -8.75 12.43
N TYR A 36 0.85 -7.94 12.78
CA TYR A 36 0.67 -6.63 13.38
C TYR A 36 -0.29 -5.81 12.52
N ALA A 37 -1.27 -5.19 13.18
CA ALA A 37 -2.31 -4.43 12.52
C ALA A 37 -2.74 -3.23 13.37
N ASN A 38 -3.32 -2.23 12.72
CA ASN A 38 -3.98 -1.09 13.34
C ASN A 38 -5.32 -0.82 12.66
N CYS A 39 -6.35 -0.53 13.45
CA CYS A 39 -7.69 -0.22 12.96
C CYS A 39 -7.82 1.28 12.70
N ILE A 40 -7.93 1.68 11.44
CA ILE A 40 -8.07 3.08 11.00
C ILE A 40 -9.51 3.41 10.57
N LYS A 41 -10.49 2.58 10.95
CA LYS A 41 -11.89 2.86 10.61
C LYS A 41 -12.34 4.14 11.30
N LEU A 42 -12.95 5.05 10.55
CA LEU A 42 -13.37 6.37 11.05
C LEU A 42 -14.28 6.32 12.28
N HIS A 43 -15.09 5.27 12.44
CA HIS A 43 -15.91 5.08 13.64
C HIS A 43 -15.11 4.84 14.94
N GLN A 44 -13.80 4.62 14.86
CA GLN A 44 -12.90 4.53 16.01
C GLN A 44 -12.41 5.91 16.47
N PHE A 45 -12.71 6.96 15.71
CA PHE A 45 -12.25 8.31 15.98
C PHE A 45 -13.44 9.24 16.16
N ASP A 46 -13.30 10.17 17.10
CA ASP A 46 -14.24 11.28 17.20
C ASP A 46 -14.05 12.19 16.00
N LYS A 47 -15.12 12.37 15.22
CA LYS A 47 -15.13 13.33 14.12
C LYS A 47 -14.95 14.73 14.71
N PRO A 48 -13.98 15.53 14.25
CA PRO A 48 -13.85 16.90 14.68
C PRO A 48 -15.07 17.74 14.33
N ASP A 49 -15.39 18.70 15.21
CA ASP A 49 -16.50 19.64 15.01
C ASP A 49 -16.22 20.60 13.84
N ASP A 50 -14.94 20.85 13.52
CA ASP A 50 -14.52 21.73 12.43
C ASP A 50 -14.56 21.07 11.04
N ILE A 51 -14.86 19.77 10.96
CA ILE A 51 -14.95 19.01 9.70
C ILE A 51 -16.42 18.65 9.46
N ASP A 52 -16.93 18.98 8.28
CA ASP A 52 -18.29 18.61 7.87
C ASP A 52 -18.46 17.09 7.80
N SER A 53 -19.69 16.60 8.09
CA SER A 53 -19.96 15.17 8.17
C SER A 53 -19.85 14.47 6.82
N ASP A 54 -20.30 15.11 5.74
CA ASP A 54 -20.26 14.52 4.41
C ASP A 54 -18.80 14.46 3.94
N THR A 55 -18.04 15.54 4.16
CA THR A 55 -16.58 15.54 3.92
C THR A 55 -15.88 14.40 4.68
N TRP A 56 -16.21 14.21 5.97
CA TRP A 56 -15.60 13.16 6.79
C TRP A 56 -15.90 11.74 6.32
N TRP A 57 -17.04 11.46 5.68
CA TRP A 57 -17.37 10.10 5.25
C TRP A 57 -17.07 9.86 3.77
N GLU A 58 -17.35 10.83 2.92
CA GLU A 58 -17.23 10.72 1.46
C GLU A 58 -15.77 10.84 1.01
N MET A 59 -14.92 11.58 1.73
CA MET A 59 -13.49 11.71 1.40
C MET A 59 -12.78 10.35 1.32
N LEU A 60 -13.28 9.33 2.04
CA LEU A 60 -12.76 7.97 1.93
C LEU A 60 -12.81 7.41 0.51
N TRP A 61 -13.75 7.85 -0.33
CA TRP A 61 -13.95 7.30 -1.67
C TRP A 61 -13.36 8.17 -2.78
N ILE A 62 -12.76 9.30 -2.41
CA ILE A 62 -12.12 10.22 -3.34
C ILE A 62 -10.79 9.64 -3.81
N SER A 63 -10.56 9.63 -5.12
CA SER A 63 -9.38 9.01 -5.75
C SER A 63 -8.09 9.63 -5.23
N GLU A 64 -8.05 10.94 -5.06
CA GLU A 64 -6.91 11.70 -4.56
C GLU A 64 -6.54 11.29 -3.13
N TRP A 65 -7.54 11.00 -2.29
CA TRP A 65 -7.28 10.42 -0.97
C TRP A 65 -6.74 8.99 -1.06
N GLN A 66 -7.32 8.15 -1.93
CA GLN A 66 -6.85 6.77 -2.13
C GLN A 66 -5.42 6.71 -2.68
N GLU A 67 -5.06 7.63 -3.57
CA GLU A 67 -3.70 7.84 -4.05
C GLU A 67 -2.77 8.25 -2.91
N LYS A 68 -3.18 9.24 -2.09
CA LYS A 68 -2.39 9.68 -0.95
C LYS A 68 -2.16 8.57 0.08
N LEU A 69 -3.19 7.79 0.38
CA LEU A 69 -3.08 6.62 1.24
C LEU A 69 -2.11 5.60 0.65
N SER A 70 -2.20 5.33 -0.65
CA SER A 70 -1.32 4.41 -1.35
C SER A 70 0.14 4.86 -1.29
N GLU A 71 0.41 6.16 -1.49
CA GLU A 71 1.75 6.74 -1.36
C GLU A 71 2.36 6.50 0.03
N LEU A 72 1.59 6.77 1.10
CA LEU A 72 2.07 6.59 2.48
C LEU A 72 2.44 5.13 2.77
N LEU A 73 1.59 4.18 2.34
CA LEU A 73 1.85 2.75 2.47
C LEU A 73 3.08 2.31 1.65
N GLU A 74 3.24 2.88 0.46
CA GLU A 74 4.35 2.59 -0.43
C GLU A 74 5.67 3.14 0.10
N ASP A 75 5.69 4.36 0.66
CA ASP A 75 6.89 4.98 1.21
C ASP A 75 7.44 4.20 2.40
N PHE A 76 6.57 3.71 3.28
CA PHE A 76 6.97 2.75 4.32
C PHE A 76 7.60 1.50 3.69
N SER A 77 6.95 0.93 2.67
CA SER A 77 7.42 -0.28 2.02
C SER A 77 8.79 -0.08 1.33
N ARG A 78 9.00 1.05 0.67
CA ARG A 78 10.27 1.44 0.03
C ARG A 78 11.38 1.61 1.06
N LYS A 79 11.10 2.23 2.21
CA LYS A 79 12.06 2.40 3.31
C LYS A 79 12.66 1.06 3.77
N TYR A 80 11.84 0.01 3.78
CA TYR A 80 12.27 -1.35 4.15
C TYR A 80 12.68 -2.24 2.98
N ASN A 81 12.98 -1.63 1.81
CA ASN A 81 13.33 -2.35 0.59
C ASN A 81 12.32 -3.48 0.27
N TRP A 82 11.04 -3.20 0.53
CA TRP A 82 9.90 -4.08 0.34
C TRP A 82 9.93 -5.37 1.16
N GLN A 83 10.87 -5.57 2.08
CA GLN A 83 10.90 -6.73 2.96
C GLN A 83 9.73 -6.69 3.96
N TRP A 84 9.45 -5.48 4.45
CA TRP A 84 8.27 -5.13 5.22
C TRP A 84 7.40 -4.20 4.39
N GLN A 85 6.12 -4.48 4.34
CA GLN A 85 5.15 -3.73 3.55
C GLN A 85 3.91 -3.49 4.39
N ALA A 86 3.27 -2.34 4.24
CA ALA A 86 1.97 -2.07 4.84
C ALA A 86 0.88 -2.14 3.77
N GLY A 87 -0.26 -2.71 4.10
CA GLY A 87 -1.39 -2.77 3.16
C GLY A 87 -2.73 -2.77 3.87
N ILE A 88 -3.76 -2.42 3.11
CA ILE A 88 -5.13 -2.35 3.62
C ILE A 88 -5.80 -3.73 3.59
N ASN A 89 -6.49 -4.09 4.68
CA ASN A 89 -7.28 -5.32 4.77
C ASN A 89 -8.58 -5.11 5.57
N GLY A 90 -9.44 -6.12 5.51
CA GLY A 90 -10.74 -6.18 6.17
C GLY A 90 -11.85 -5.53 5.34
N ARG A 91 -13.09 -5.76 5.78
CA ARG A 91 -14.27 -5.16 5.15
C ARG A 91 -14.15 -3.64 5.20
N SER A 92 -14.37 -2.99 4.05
CA SER A 92 -14.24 -1.55 3.84
C SER A 92 -12.83 -1.00 4.06
N GLY A 93 -11.79 -1.85 4.00
CA GLY A 93 -10.40 -1.40 4.05
C GLY A 93 -9.98 -0.76 5.38
N GLY A 94 -10.58 -1.20 6.48
CA GLY A 94 -10.43 -0.53 7.77
C GLY A 94 -9.19 -0.85 8.59
N TYR A 95 -8.36 -1.80 8.16
CA TYR A 95 -7.16 -2.20 8.88
C TYR A 95 -5.94 -1.97 8.01
N VAL A 96 -4.96 -1.25 8.55
CA VAL A 96 -3.59 -1.34 8.03
C VAL A 96 -3.01 -2.62 8.60
N VAL A 97 -2.36 -3.45 7.79
CA VAL A 97 -1.76 -4.73 8.19
C VAL A 97 -0.34 -4.77 7.66
N LEU A 98 0.60 -5.21 8.51
CA LEU A 98 1.97 -5.43 8.12
C LEU A 98 2.13 -6.76 7.37
N TYR A 99 2.84 -6.75 6.26
CA TYR A 99 3.12 -7.91 5.43
C TYR A 99 4.62 -8.10 5.22
N ARG A 100 4.99 -9.35 4.94
CA ARG A 100 6.32 -9.72 4.45
C ARG A 100 6.32 -9.74 2.93
N GLY A 101 7.44 -9.36 2.34
CA GLY A 101 7.58 -9.36 0.90
C GLY A 101 9.03 -9.25 0.46
N GLY A 102 9.23 -8.63 -0.68
CA GLY A 102 10.55 -8.26 -1.17
C GLY A 102 10.49 -7.84 -2.63
N ILE A 103 11.66 -7.72 -3.23
CA ILE A 103 11.84 -7.49 -4.66
C ILE A 103 12.53 -8.70 -5.29
N LYS A 104 12.15 -9.00 -6.53
CA LYS A 104 12.80 -10.05 -7.34
C LYS A 104 12.93 -9.59 -8.79
N PRO A 105 13.88 -10.13 -9.58
CA PRO A 105 13.90 -9.91 -11.01
C PRO A 105 12.54 -10.26 -11.62
N SER A 106 12.00 -9.35 -12.44
CA SER A 106 10.71 -9.56 -13.08
C SER A 106 10.77 -10.48 -14.30
N GLY A 107 11.96 -10.60 -14.90
CA GLY A 107 12.17 -11.24 -16.21
C GLY A 107 11.86 -10.33 -17.41
N TYR A 108 11.22 -9.17 -17.21
CA TYR A 108 11.00 -8.22 -18.28
C TYR A 108 12.33 -7.61 -18.76
N LYS A 109 12.48 -7.50 -20.08
CA LYS A 109 13.69 -7.02 -20.75
C LYS A 109 13.48 -5.71 -21.48
N SER A 110 12.26 -5.44 -21.94
CA SER A 110 11.91 -4.20 -22.62
C SER A 110 10.57 -3.64 -22.15
N TYR A 111 10.35 -2.36 -22.40
CA TYR A 111 9.08 -1.69 -22.18
C TYR A 111 8.78 -0.69 -23.30
N CYS A 112 7.52 -0.31 -23.43
CA CYS A 112 7.12 0.73 -24.36
C CYS A 112 7.11 2.09 -23.67
N ILE A 113 7.85 3.07 -24.18
CA ILE A 113 7.86 4.44 -23.64
C ILE A 113 6.57 5.22 -23.92
N HIS A 114 5.71 4.72 -24.82
CA HIS A 114 4.41 5.32 -25.13
C HIS A 114 3.29 4.85 -24.20
N CYS A 115 3.18 3.53 -23.94
CA CYS A 115 2.05 2.96 -23.17
C CYS A 115 2.47 2.16 -21.92
N GLY A 116 3.75 2.08 -21.61
CA GLY A 116 4.29 1.36 -20.44
C GLY A 116 4.28 -0.17 -20.54
N GLN A 117 3.79 -0.77 -21.64
CA GLN A 117 3.71 -2.23 -21.76
C GLN A 117 5.09 -2.90 -21.69
N LYS A 118 5.32 -3.70 -20.65
CA LYS A 118 6.53 -4.50 -20.43
C LYS A 118 6.51 -5.79 -21.28
N ASN A 119 7.68 -6.31 -21.65
CA ASN A 119 7.83 -7.53 -22.44
C ASN A 119 9.07 -8.32 -22.00
N TYR A 120 8.97 -9.65 -22.00
CA TYR A 120 10.04 -10.60 -21.66
C TYR A 120 11.15 -10.69 -22.73
N GLN A 121 10.91 -10.13 -23.91
CA GLN A 121 11.87 -10.06 -25.01
C GLN A 121 12.58 -8.72 -25.04
N ALA A 122 13.87 -8.75 -25.36
CA ALA A 122 14.67 -7.56 -25.62
C ALA A 122 14.47 -7.11 -27.08
N VAL A 123 14.67 -5.83 -27.34
CA VAL A 123 14.85 -5.26 -28.67
C VAL A 123 16.32 -5.45 -29.08
N PRO A 124 16.63 -5.72 -30.36
CA PRO A 124 18.00 -5.73 -30.85
C PRO A 124 18.77 -4.45 -30.49
N GLU A 125 20.08 -4.58 -30.29
CA GLU A 125 20.93 -3.45 -29.92
C GLU A 125 20.92 -2.37 -31.00
N GLY A 126 20.75 -1.10 -30.59
CA GLY A 126 20.66 0.03 -31.51
C GLY A 126 19.31 0.23 -32.19
N GLU A 127 18.32 -0.64 -31.95
CA GLU A 127 16.99 -0.55 -32.55
C GLU A 127 15.92 -0.03 -31.57
N ILE A 128 14.84 0.52 -32.15
CA ILE A 128 13.60 0.83 -31.43
C ILE A 128 12.52 -0.12 -31.95
N GLY A 129 12.00 -0.97 -31.07
CA GLY A 129 11.00 -1.97 -31.40
C GLY A 129 9.59 -1.40 -31.51
N ILE A 130 8.69 -2.18 -32.11
CA ILE A 130 7.26 -1.87 -32.19
C ILE A 130 6.54 -2.48 -30.97
N CYS A 131 5.64 -1.72 -30.37
CA CYS A 131 4.86 -2.17 -29.23
C CYS A 131 3.66 -3.01 -29.65
N GLY A 132 3.62 -4.31 -29.30
CA GLY A 132 2.48 -5.18 -29.64
C GLY A 132 1.14 -4.87 -28.93
N ARG A 133 1.05 -3.81 -28.11
CA ARG A 133 -0.22 -3.34 -27.51
C ARG A 133 -0.77 -2.09 -28.17
N CYS A 134 0.08 -1.17 -28.62
CA CYS A 134 -0.34 0.14 -29.12
C CYS A 134 0.28 0.50 -30.49
N ASP A 135 1.01 -0.43 -31.09
CA ASP A 135 1.68 -0.35 -32.39
C ASP A 135 2.69 0.80 -32.57
N ALA A 136 2.95 1.57 -31.51
CA ALA A 136 3.97 2.61 -31.52
C ALA A 136 5.38 2.02 -31.66
N LYS A 137 6.21 2.61 -32.54
CA LYS A 137 7.65 2.36 -32.65
C LYS A 137 8.39 3.05 -31.49
N ALA A 138 8.19 2.49 -30.30
CA ALA A 138 8.54 3.11 -29.02
C ALA A 138 8.97 2.06 -27.97
N ARG A 139 9.39 0.86 -28.38
CA ARG A 139 9.86 -0.19 -27.46
C ARG A 139 11.37 -0.10 -27.29
N VAL A 140 11.82 -0.03 -26.03
CA VAL A 140 13.23 0.07 -25.64
C VAL A 140 13.56 -0.93 -24.56
N ASN A 141 14.83 -1.33 -24.44
CA ASN A 141 15.30 -2.22 -23.38
C ASN A 141 15.38 -1.48 -22.04
N PHE A 142 15.23 -2.20 -20.93
CA PHE A 142 15.60 -1.66 -19.62
C PHE A 142 17.13 -1.54 -19.52
N GLU A 143 17.62 -0.43 -18.96
CA GLU A 143 19.06 -0.22 -18.74
C GLU A 143 19.63 -1.16 -17.67
N GLN A 144 18.80 -1.49 -16.67
CA GLN A 144 19.14 -2.41 -15.58
C GLN A 144 18.07 -3.51 -15.49
N THR A 145 18.38 -4.60 -14.79
CA THR A 145 17.40 -5.67 -14.52
C THR A 145 16.14 -5.08 -13.88
N HIS A 146 15.02 -5.13 -14.60
CA HIS A 146 13.76 -4.66 -14.06
C HIS A 146 13.30 -5.57 -12.91
N MET A 147 13.12 -4.98 -11.74
CA MET A 147 12.66 -5.64 -10.52
C MET A 147 11.14 -5.56 -10.40
N GLN A 148 10.54 -6.53 -9.75
CA GLN A 148 9.13 -6.51 -9.35
C GLN A 148 9.02 -6.74 -7.85
N VAL A 149 8.09 -6.02 -7.23
CA VAL A 149 7.70 -6.24 -5.83
C VAL A 149 6.85 -7.50 -5.75
N PHE A 150 7.06 -8.30 -4.71
CA PHE A 150 6.12 -9.32 -4.29
C PHE A 150 5.78 -9.15 -2.82
N THR A 151 4.59 -9.61 -2.47
CA THR A 151 4.08 -9.68 -1.10
C THR A 151 3.69 -11.12 -0.84
N TRP A 152 3.82 -11.60 0.39
CA TRP A 152 3.33 -12.91 0.83
C TRP A 152 2.05 -12.74 1.66
N PRO A 153 0.89 -12.44 1.03
CA PRO A 153 -0.37 -12.47 1.76
C PRO A 153 -0.62 -13.89 2.29
N GLY A 154 -1.14 -13.99 3.50
CA GLY A 154 -1.40 -15.28 4.16
C GLY A 154 -0.24 -15.86 4.95
N LYS A 155 0.91 -15.17 5.03
CA LYS A 155 2.00 -15.50 5.97
C LYS A 155 1.88 -14.65 7.22
N ASP A 156 2.07 -15.26 8.39
CA ASP A 156 2.02 -14.53 9.64
C ASP A 156 3.33 -13.77 9.89
N VAL A 157 3.28 -12.86 10.87
CA VAL A 157 4.46 -12.15 11.37
C VAL A 157 4.49 -12.24 12.89
N ASP A 158 5.24 -13.19 13.43
CA ASP A 158 5.43 -13.39 14.88
C ASP A 158 4.13 -13.78 15.63
N MET A 159 3.19 -14.47 14.98
CA MET A 159 1.88 -14.77 15.61
C MET A 159 2.00 -15.66 16.85
N TYR A 160 3.02 -16.52 16.89
CA TYR A 160 3.26 -17.48 17.97
C TYR A 160 4.65 -17.33 18.59
N GLU A 161 5.31 -16.20 18.34
CA GLU A 161 6.67 -15.97 18.80
C GLU A 161 6.67 -15.58 20.29
N ASP A 162 7.49 -16.28 21.10
CA ASP A 162 7.74 -15.92 22.49
C ASP A 162 8.97 -14.99 22.65
N PHE A 163 9.80 -14.92 21.60
CA PHE A 163 11.02 -14.12 21.49
C PHE A 163 12.10 -14.46 22.52
N GLU A 164 12.06 -15.65 23.12
CA GLU A 164 13.04 -16.07 24.14
C GLU A 164 14.43 -16.26 23.52
N ASP A 165 14.48 -16.86 22.32
CA ASP A 165 15.71 -17.15 21.59
C ASP A 165 16.31 -15.94 20.85
N TRP A 166 15.58 -14.83 20.81
CA TRP A 166 16.02 -13.63 20.10
C TRP A 166 17.09 -12.91 20.90
N THR A 167 18.11 -12.40 20.23
CA THR A 167 19.06 -11.48 20.82
C THR A 167 18.39 -10.14 21.16
N LEU A 168 19.01 -9.35 22.04
CA LEU A 168 18.52 -7.99 22.30
C LEU A 168 18.57 -7.11 21.04
N SER A 169 19.46 -7.36 20.09
CA SER A 169 19.51 -6.60 18.83
C SER A 169 18.31 -6.90 17.96
N GLU A 170 18.01 -8.18 17.72
CA GLU A 170 16.87 -8.60 16.89
C GLU A 170 15.54 -8.09 17.48
N LEU A 171 15.40 -8.16 18.82
CA LEU A 171 14.23 -7.58 19.50
C LEU A 171 14.12 -6.07 19.26
N ARG A 172 15.23 -5.33 19.39
CA ARG A 172 15.23 -3.88 19.15
C ARG A 172 14.83 -3.55 17.72
N GLU A 173 15.43 -4.24 16.74
CA GLU A 173 15.13 -4.04 15.32
C GLU A 173 13.66 -4.32 15.02
N ARG A 174 13.09 -5.38 15.61
CA ARG A 174 11.66 -5.70 15.47
C ARG A 174 10.75 -4.67 16.11
N VAL A 175 11.06 -4.24 17.33
CA VAL A 175 10.31 -3.17 18.01
C VAL A 175 10.38 -1.87 17.22
N GLU A 176 11.55 -1.49 16.72
CA GLU A 176 11.73 -0.29 15.91
C GLU A 176 10.92 -0.34 14.63
N MET A 177 10.90 -1.49 13.95
CA MET A 177 10.08 -1.67 12.75
C MET A 177 8.58 -1.57 13.05
N VAL A 178 8.09 -2.22 14.10
CA VAL A 178 6.67 -2.12 14.49
C VAL A 178 6.31 -0.70 14.95
N GLN A 179 7.21 -0.02 15.65
CA GLN A 179 7.03 1.39 16.03
C GLN A 179 6.96 2.34 14.83
N GLU A 180 7.77 2.12 13.79
CA GLU A 180 7.68 2.89 12.56
C GLU A 180 6.41 2.58 11.77
N TYR A 181 5.96 1.34 11.78
CA TYR A 181 4.68 0.92 11.25
C TYR A 181 3.50 1.60 12.00
N ASP A 182 3.59 1.74 13.33
CA ASP A 182 2.59 2.47 14.11
C ASP A 182 2.59 3.97 13.77
N ARG A 183 3.78 4.57 13.59
CA ARG A 183 3.90 5.96 13.13
C ARG A 183 3.28 6.18 11.76
N LEU A 184 3.47 5.25 10.81
CA LEU A 184 2.76 5.29 9.54
C LEU A 184 1.23 5.36 9.74
N CYS A 185 0.68 4.59 10.68
CA CYS A 185 -0.75 4.63 10.95
C CYS A 185 -1.19 5.97 11.54
N ASP A 186 -0.37 6.58 12.40
CA ASP A 186 -0.59 7.94 12.89
C ASP A 186 -0.51 8.98 11.76
N ASP A 187 0.45 8.85 10.85
CA ASP A 187 0.63 9.71 9.69
C ASP A 187 -0.54 9.61 8.70
N ILE A 188 -1.08 8.40 8.48
CA ILE A 188 -2.29 8.19 7.67
C ILE A 188 -3.48 8.93 8.28
N VAL A 189 -3.69 8.79 9.59
CA VAL A 189 -4.77 9.50 10.28
C VAL A 189 -4.55 11.01 10.19
N ALA A 190 -3.34 11.50 10.49
CA ALA A 190 -3.03 12.93 10.40
C ALA A 190 -3.25 13.49 8.98
N ALA A 191 -2.81 12.75 7.95
CA ALA A 191 -3.02 13.11 6.56
C ALA A 191 -4.52 13.16 6.22
N TYR A 192 -5.32 12.21 6.72
CA TYR A 192 -6.76 12.22 6.50
C TYR A 192 -7.45 13.47 7.07
N TYR A 193 -7.13 13.79 8.34
CA TYR A 193 -7.64 14.98 8.99
C TYR A 193 -7.19 16.25 8.26
N HIS A 194 -5.93 16.28 7.80
CA HIS A 194 -5.42 17.40 7.00
C HIS A 194 -6.21 17.55 5.70
N THR A 195 -6.43 16.46 4.95
CA THR A 195 -7.20 16.51 3.71
C THR A 195 -8.62 17.00 3.95
N CYS A 196 -9.32 16.45 4.95
CA CYS A 196 -10.69 16.86 5.27
C CYS A 196 -10.82 18.33 5.70
N ARG A 197 -9.75 18.95 6.23
CA ARG A 197 -9.76 20.37 6.64
C ARG A 197 -9.41 21.33 5.52
N ASN A 198 -8.68 20.86 4.51
CA ASN A 198 -8.11 21.73 3.48
C ASN A 198 -8.74 21.55 2.10
N TYR A 199 -9.59 20.54 1.93
CA TYR A 199 -10.26 20.24 0.67
C TYR A 199 -11.77 20.08 0.88
N LEU A 200 -12.53 20.53 -0.11
CA LEU A 200 -13.97 20.32 -0.21
C LEU A 200 -14.25 19.32 -1.32
N ILE A 201 -15.26 18.49 -1.13
CA ILE A 201 -15.73 17.57 -2.16
C ILE A 201 -16.64 18.36 -3.09
N THR A 202 -16.32 18.34 -4.38
CA THR A 202 -17.11 18.99 -5.43
C THR A 202 -17.38 18.00 -6.55
N GLU A 203 -18.56 18.07 -7.15
CA GLU A 203 -18.91 17.25 -8.31
C GLU A 203 -18.52 17.99 -9.61
N GLU A 204 -17.95 17.26 -10.55
CA GLU A 204 -17.67 17.75 -11.91
C GLU A 204 -18.29 16.80 -12.93
N GLU A 205 -19.16 17.33 -13.80
CA GLU A 205 -19.74 16.57 -14.91
C GLU A 205 -18.88 16.72 -16.17
N ILE A 206 -18.36 15.59 -16.67
CA ILE A 206 -17.57 15.54 -17.90
C ILE A 206 -18.43 15.01 -19.04
N LEU A 207 -18.79 15.87 -20.00
CA LEU A 207 -19.51 15.47 -21.21
C LEU A 207 -18.55 14.84 -22.23
N VAL A 208 -18.71 13.54 -22.49
CA VAL A 208 -17.90 12.81 -23.47
C VAL A 208 -18.65 12.71 -24.81
N PRO A 209 -18.18 13.38 -25.90
CA PRO A 209 -18.80 13.23 -27.20
C PRO A 209 -18.66 11.78 -27.70
N LYS A 210 -19.77 11.17 -28.10
CA LYS A 210 -19.81 9.76 -28.52
C LYS A 210 -20.47 9.61 -29.89
N THR A 211 -19.70 9.15 -30.87
CA THR A 211 -20.23 8.72 -32.17
C THR A 211 -20.77 7.31 -32.07
N ILE A 212 -22.00 7.09 -32.51
CA ILE A 212 -22.62 5.77 -32.61
C ILE A 212 -22.98 5.47 -34.07
N LYS A 213 -23.06 4.18 -34.40
CA LYS A 213 -23.62 3.74 -35.69
C LYS A 213 -25.13 3.53 -35.51
N VAL A 214 -25.91 4.11 -36.41
CA VAL A 214 -27.37 3.94 -36.47
C VAL A 214 -27.78 3.35 -37.81
N LEU A 215 -28.94 2.71 -37.87
CA LEU A 215 -29.55 2.26 -39.13
C LEU A 215 -30.34 3.42 -39.73
N GLU A 216 -30.11 3.72 -41.02
CA GLU A 216 -30.95 4.62 -41.80
C GLU A 216 -31.63 3.85 -42.94
N PRO A 217 -32.90 4.16 -43.27
CA PRO A 217 -33.58 3.58 -44.44
C PRO A 217 -32.81 3.93 -45.72
N VAL A 218 -32.72 2.96 -46.63
CA VAL A 218 -32.21 3.22 -47.99
C VAL A 218 -33.32 3.93 -48.79
N THR A 219 -33.06 5.15 -49.24
CA THR A 219 -33.92 5.92 -50.17
C THR A 219 -33.59 5.64 -51.62
#